data_AF-A0A0G3BIR3-F1
#
_entry.id   AF-A0A0G3BIR3-F1
#
_cell.length_a   1.000
_cell.length_b   1.000
_cell.length_c   1.000
_cell.angle_alpha   90.00
_cell.angle_beta   90.00
_cell.angle_gamma   90.00
#
_symmetry.space_group_name_H-M   'P 1'
#
loop_
_entity.id
_entity.type
_entity.pdbx_description
1 polymer ?
#
loop_
_entity_poly.entity_id
_entity_poly.type
_entity_poly.pdbx_seq_one_letter_code
_entity_poly.pdbx_strand_id
1 'polypeptide(L)'
;MLVFPKVVSAGFVVGASYGQGALRKDGKTTAYYSIGSASGGLLAGAQSKAMYLLFMTPDSMRKFESSAGWTAGVDASVVVAELGADAQVTTKTAQAPIIGFVRTRAGFMANLSIDGTKFNRLDL
;
A
#
# COMPACT_ATOMS: atom_id res chain seq x y z
N MET A 1 -4.30 -9.48 5.19
CA MET A 1 -3.73 -8.60 4.14
C MET A 1 -4.75 -7.57 3.73
N LEU A 2 -4.31 -6.37 3.37
CA LEU A 2 -5.15 -5.32 2.82
C LEU A 2 -4.86 -5.19 1.32
N VAL A 3 -5.90 -5.18 0.50
CA VAL A 3 -5.77 -5.28 -0.96
C VAL A 3 -6.54 -4.16 -1.64
N PHE A 4 -5.84 -3.36 -2.44
CA PHE A 4 -6.39 -2.33 -3.30
C PHE A 4 -6.17 -2.76 -4.77
N PRO A 5 -7.17 -3.39 -5.41
CA PRO A 5 -7.00 -3.93 -6.76
C PRO A 5 -6.86 -2.84 -7.82
N LYS A 6 -7.37 -1.63 -7.55
CA LYS A 6 -7.30 -0.49 -8.46
C LYS A 6 -7.08 0.80 -7.69
N VAL A 7 -5.88 1.33 -7.84
CA VAL A 7 -5.47 2.65 -7.38
C VAL A 7 -5.14 3.47 -8.62
N VAL A 8 -5.86 4.58 -8.79
CA VAL A 8 -5.62 5.51 -9.89
C VAL A 8 -4.77 6.65 -9.35
N SER A 9 -3.67 6.94 -10.03
CA SER A 9 -2.80 8.09 -9.76
C SER A 9 -2.82 8.99 -10.98
N ALA A 10 -2.96 10.30 -10.80
CA ALA A 10 -2.92 11.27 -11.89
C ALA A 10 -2.27 12.58 -11.46
N GLY A 11 -1.58 13.26 -12.39
CA GLY A 11 -0.94 14.55 -12.13
C GLY A 11 0.20 14.88 -13.09
N PHE A 12 0.85 16.01 -12.80
CA PHE A 12 2.04 16.48 -13.50
C PHE A 12 2.97 17.15 -12.49
N VAL A 13 4.16 16.58 -12.26
CA VAL A 13 5.15 16.97 -11.24
C VAL A 13 4.66 16.74 -9.81
N VAL A 14 3.42 17.14 -9.50
CA VAL A 14 2.67 16.80 -8.31
C VAL A 14 1.42 16.03 -8.74
N GLY A 15 1.20 14.88 -8.11
CA GLY A 15 0.06 14.02 -8.40
C GLY A 15 -0.70 13.61 -7.16
N ALA A 16 -1.95 13.21 -7.35
CA ALA A 16 -2.78 12.61 -6.33
C ALA A 16 -3.13 11.17 -6.73
N SER A 17 -3.31 10.31 -5.74
CA SER A 17 -3.82 8.97 -5.94
C SER A 17 -5.04 8.68 -5.09
N TYR A 18 -5.93 7.84 -5.61
CA TYR A 18 -7.11 7.35 -4.91
C TYR A 18 -7.42 5.91 -5.31
N GLY A 19 -7.94 5.14 -4.36
CA GLY A 19 -8.39 3.77 -4.60
C GLY A 19 -9.23 3.24 -3.45
N GLN A 20 -9.92 2.15 -3.70
CA GLN A 20 -10.69 1.41 -2.69
C GLN A 20 -10.25 -0.05 -2.67
N GLY A 21 -10.36 -0.65 -1.50
CA GLY A 21 -9.82 -1.97 -1.22
C GLY A 21 -10.51 -2.66 -0.07
N ALA A 22 -10.08 -3.88 0.18
CA ALA A 22 -10.66 -4.77 1.17
C ALA A 22 -9.57 -5.31 2.10
N LEU A 23 -9.84 -5.31 3.41
CA LEU A 23 -9.07 -6.03 4.40
C LEU A 23 -9.53 -7.49 4.43
N ARG A 24 -8.59 -8.39 4.15
CA ARG A 24 -8.81 -9.84 4.08
C ARG A 24 -8.08 -10.56 5.22
N LYS A 25 -8.82 -11.37 5.97
CA LYS A 25 -8.33 -12.29 7.02
C LYS A 25 -8.81 -13.69 6.70
N ASP A 26 -7.88 -14.65 6.67
CA ASP A 26 -8.19 -16.07 6.38
C ASP A 26 -9.07 -16.29 5.13
N GLY A 27 -8.77 -15.54 4.07
CA GLY A 27 -9.52 -15.58 2.81
C GLY A 27 -10.84 -14.80 2.80
N LYS A 28 -11.36 -14.37 3.95
CA LYS A 28 -12.61 -13.61 4.07
C LYS A 28 -12.36 -12.10 4.10
N THR A 29 -13.26 -11.33 3.48
CA THR A 29 -13.28 -9.88 3.61
C THR A 29 -13.88 -9.49 4.96
N THR A 30 -13.24 -8.58 5.68
CA THR A 30 -13.61 -8.19 7.05
C THR A 30 -13.88 -6.70 7.21
N ALA A 31 -13.34 -5.87 6.32
CA ALA A 31 -13.61 -4.44 6.26
C ALA A 31 -13.20 -3.89 4.89
N TYR A 32 -13.71 -2.70 4.56
CA TYR A 32 -13.33 -1.96 3.36
C TYR A 32 -12.60 -0.69 3.73
N TYR A 33 -11.68 -0.27 2.86
CA TYR A 33 -10.85 0.92 3.06
C TYR A 33 -10.74 1.71 1.76
N SER A 34 -10.59 3.03 1.90
CA SER A 34 -10.08 3.88 0.82
C SER A 34 -8.62 4.23 1.09
N ILE A 35 -7.87 4.50 0.03
CA ILE A 35 -6.56 5.13 0.12
C ILE A 35 -6.52 6.47 -0.59
N GLY A 36 -5.67 7.36 -0.09
CA GLY A 36 -5.31 8.60 -0.74
C GLY A 36 -3.85 8.96 -0.49
N SER A 37 -3.14 9.44 -1.51
CA SER A 37 -1.81 10.01 -1.33
C SER A 37 -1.56 11.19 -2.25
N ALA A 38 -0.70 12.10 -1.82
CA ALA A 38 -0.04 13.05 -2.70
C ALA A 38 1.35 12.49 -3.02
N SER A 39 1.71 12.45 -4.30
CA SER A 39 3.02 11.98 -4.76
C SER A 39 3.76 13.10 -5.48
N GLY A 40 4.96 13.43 -5.01
CA GLY A 40 5.92 14.23 -5.77
C GLY A 40 6.62 13.38 -6.82
N GLY A 41 6.89 13.94 -8.00
CA GLY A 41 7.62 13.26 -9.07
C GLY A 41 6.77 12.36 -9.97
N LEU A 42 5.44 12.47 -9.92
CA LEU A 42 4.59 11.80 -10.90
C LEU A 42 4.84 12.45 -12.28
N LEU A 43 5.32 11.66 -13.22
CA LEU A 43 5.40 12.07 -14.63
C LEU A 43 4.01 12.43 -15.13
N ALA A 44 3.94 13.33 -16.12
CA ALA A 44 2.67 13.73 -16.73
C ALA A 44 1.81 12.51 -17.08
N GLY A 45 0.59 12.46 -16.54
CA GLY A 45 -0.41 11.50 -16.99
C GLY A 45 -1.17 10.81 -15.87
N ALA A 46 -1.77 9.67 -16.23
CA ALA A 46 -2.55 8.84 -15.33
C ALA A 46 -2.04 7.40 -15.37
N GLN A 47 -1.93 6.79 -14.19
CA GLN A 47 -1.47 5.41 -14.03
C GLN A 47 -2.45 4.64 -13.14
N SER A 48 -2.63 3.36 -13.45
CA SER A 48 -3.39 2.43 -12.61
C SER A 48 -2.45 1.37 -12.06
N LYS A 49 -2.53 1.15 -10.75
CA LYS A 49 -1.74 0.15 -10.02
C LYS A 49 -2.61 -0.62 -9.04
N ALA A 50 -2.19 -1.83 -8.71
CA ALA A 50 -2.70 -2.59 -7.58
C ALA A 50 -1.71 -2.47 -6.42
N MET A 51 -2.23 -2.38 -5.19
CA MET A 51 -1.42 -2.29 -3.97
C MET A 51 -1.87 -3.34 -2.97
N TYR A 52 -0.91 -3.95 -2.29
CA TYR A 52 -1.13 -4.99 -1.28
C TYR A 52 -0.30 -4.66 -0.04
N LEU A 53 -0.90 -4.73 1.15
CA LEU A 53 -0.19 -4.64 2.43
C LEU A 53 -0.38 -5.96 3.19
N LEU A 54 0.73 -6.60 3.51
CA LEU A 54 0.79 -7.82 4.29
C LEU A 54 1.21 -7.46 5.70
N PHE A 55 0.33 -7.69 6.66
CA PHE A 55 0.62 -7.56 8.08
C PHE A 55 1.28 -8.85 8.54
N MET A 56 2.57 -8.76 8.88
CA MET A 56 3.38 -9.95 9.20
C MET A 56 3.38 -10.29 10.68
N THR A 57 2.88 -9.38 11.52
CA THR A 57 2.70 -9.63 12.94
C THR A 57 1.24 -9.37 13.35
N PRO A 58 0.73 -10.09 14.37
CA PRO A 58 -0.60 -9.82 14.91
C PRO A 58 -0.75 -8.39 15.42
N ASP A 59 0.32 -7.82 15.99
CA ASP A 59 0.34 -6.44 16.49
C ASP A 59 0.15 -5.40 15.39
N SER A 60 0.79 -5.57 14.23
CA SER A 60 0.66 -4.61 13.13
C SER A 60 -0.76 -4.62 12.55
N MET A 61 -1.38 -5.79 12.45
CA MET A 61 -2.80 -5.92 12.07
C MET A 61 -3.70 -5.22 13.08
N ARG A 62 -3.56 -5.54 14.38
CA ARG A 62 -4.41 -4.96 15.42
C ARG A 62 -4.34 -3.43 15.44
N LYS A 63 -3.12 -2.87 15.40
CA LYS A 63 -2.91 -1.41 15.39
C LYS A 63 -3.55 -0.75 14.18
N PHE A 64 -3.47 -1.38 13.01
CA PHE A 64 -4.12 -0.88 11.80
C PHE A 64 -5.64 -0.90 11.93
N GLU A 65 -6.22 -2.01 12.38
CA GLU A 65 -7.68 -2.16 12.53
C GLU A 65 -8.28 -1.24 13.61
N SER A 66 -7.53 -0.94 14.67
CA SER A 66 -7.97 -0.07 15.76
C SER A 66 -7.97 1.42 15.39
N SER A 67 -7.41 1.81 14.25
CA SER A 67 -7.34 3.21 13.83
C SER A 67 -8.47 3.58 12.87
N ALA A 68 -9.08 4.76 13.09
CA ALA A 68 -10.07 5.33 12.17
C ALA A 68 -9.44 5.80 10.84
N GLY A 69 -8.17 6.22 10.90
CA GLY A 69 -7.34 6.56 9.76
C GLY A 69 -5.89 6.21 10.05
N TRP A 70 -5.20 5.66 9.07
CA TRP A 70 -3.83 5.16 9.23
C TRP A 70 -2.97 5.65 8.08
N THR A 71 -1.72 6.04 8.35
CA THR A 71 -0.80 6.64 7.39
C THR A 71 0.50 5.85 7.36
N ALA A 72 0.84 5.31 6.19
CA ALA A 72 2.09 4.57 6.01
C ALA A 72 3.31 5.46 6.28
N GLY A 73 4.33 4.91 6.94
CA GLY A 73 5.56 5.62 7.30
C GLY A 73 5.42 6.54 8.52
N VAL A 74 4.19 6.94 8.89
CA VAL A 74 3.91 7.76 10.09
C VAL A 74 3.42 6.89 11.24
N ASP A 75 2.35 6.11 11.01
CA ASP A 75 1.71 5.29 12.06
C ASP A 75 2.38 3.92 12.22
N ALA A 76 2.98 3.39 11.15
CA ALA A 76 3.95 2.31 11.25
C ALA A 76 4.91 2.29 10.06
N SER A 77 6.08 1.70 10.27
CA SER A 77 7.03 1.42 9.19
C SER A 77 6.47 0.37 8.23
N VAL A 78 6.49 0.68 6.94
CA VAL A 78 6.15 -0.25 5.87
C VAL A 78 7.36 -0.40 4.97
N VAL A 79 7.78 -1.64 4.74
CA VAL A 79 8.82 -1.93 3.73
C VAL A 79 8.11 -2.34 2.45
N VAL A 80 8.35 -1.62 1.36
CA VAL A 80 7.87 -2.03 0.04
C VAL A 80 8.86 -3.04 -0.53
N ALA A 81 8.38 -4.24 -0.83
CA ALA A 81 9.19 -5.29 -1.43
C ALA A 81 9.27 -5.09 -2.95
N GLU A 82 10.50 -5.14 -3.46
CA GLU A 82 10.78 -5.12 -4.89
C GLU A 82 10.73 -6.55 -5.43
N LEU A 83 9.91 -6.76 -6.46
CA LEU A 83 9.81 -8.04 -7.16
C LEU A 83 10.27 -7.82 -8.60
N GLY A 84 11.26 -8.58 -9.06
CA GLY A 84 11.98 -8.37 -10.32
C GLY A 84 13.07 -9.44 -10.50
N ALA A 85 13.82 -9.37 -11.62
CA ALA A 85 14.88 -10.34 -11.92
C ALA A 85 15.96 -10.40 -10.82
N ASP A 86 16.20 -9.28 -10.13
CA ASP A 86 17.17 -9.11 -9.06
C ASP A 86 16.51 -8.93 -7.67
N ALA A 87 15.28 -9.42 -7.49
CA ALA A 87 14.57 -9.28 -6.21
C ALA A 87 15.33 -9.96 -5.06
N GLN A 88 15.89 -9.17 -4.15
CA GLN A 88 16.55 -9.67 -2.95
C GLN A 88 15.63 -9.53 -1.74
N VAL A 89 15.34 -10.65 -1.08
CA VAL A 89 14.77 -10.63 0.27
C VAL A 89 15.89 -10.23 1.23
N THR A 90 15.89 -8.98 1.64
CA THR A 90 16.85 -8.48 2.63
C THR A 90 16.38 -8.80 4.05
N THR A 91 17.29 -8.75 5.03
CA THR A 91 16.94 -8.87 6.46
C THR A 91 15.87 -7.84 6.88
N LYS A 92 15.87 -6.65 6.27
CA LYS A 92 14.86 -5.62 6.52
C LYS A 92 13.46 -6.08 6.10
N THR A 93 13.34 -6.69 4.92
CA THR A 93 12.05 -7.24 4.44
C THR A 93 11.60 -8.42 5.30
N ALA A 94 12.53 -9.29 5.71
CA ALA A 94 12.23 -10.47 6.52
C ALA A 94 11.73 -10.13 7.94
N GLN A 95 12.16 -9.00 8.50
CA GLN A 95 11.78 -8.56 9.85
C GLN A 95 10.69 -7.47 9.84
N ALA A 96 10.20 -7.07 8.67
CA ALA A 96 9.24 -5.97 8.56
C ALA A 96 7.87 -6.37 9.14
N PRO A 97 7.27 -5.56 10.04
CA PRO A 97 5.95 -5.84 10.60
C PRO A 97 4.83 -5.68 9.56
N ILE A 98 5.06 -4.87 8.53
CA ILE A 98 4.17 -4.68 7.38
C ILE A 98 5.02 -4.65 6.10
N ILE A 99 4.65 -5.48 5.13
CA ILE A 99 5.28 -5.52 3.80
C ILE A 99 4.28 -5.01 2.76
N GLY A 100 4.67 -4.02 1.99
CA GLY A 100 3.91 -3.48 0.87
C GLY A 100 4.34 -4.08 -0.47
N PHE A 101 3.40 -4.30 -1.38
CA PHE A 101 3.65 -4.62 -2.78
C PHE A 101 2.83 -3.72 -3.67
N VAL A 102 3.44 -3.27 -4.77
CA VAL A 102 2.75 -2.47 -5.79
C VAL A 102 3.01 -3.08 -7.16
N ARG A 103 1.93 -3.30 -7.90
CA ARG A 103 1.98 -3.85 -9.25
C ARG A 103 1.30 -2.91 -10.23
N THR A 104 1.93 -2.69 -11.37
CA THR A 104 1.36 -2.00 -12.52
C THR A 104 1.10 -2.98 -13.66
N ARG A 105 0.53 -2.47 -14.76
CA ARG A 105 0.39 -3.24 -16.01
C ARG A 105 1.75 -3.67 -16.58
N ALA A 106 2.80 -2.90 -16.36
CA ALA A 106 4.16 -3.21 -16.84
C ALA A 106 4.89 -4.25 -15.97
N GLY A 107 4.35 -4.57 -14.79
CA GLY A 107 4.98 -5.46 -13.83
C GLY A 107 5.04 -4.86 -12.43
N PHE A 108 5.86 -5.46 -11.57
CA PHE A 108 6.15 -4.91 -10.25
C PHE A 108 7.09 -3.70 -10.40
N MET A 109 6.85 -2.67 -9.59
CA MET A 109 7.67 -1.46 -9.63
C MET A 109 8.79 -1.56 -8.60
N ALA A 110 10.01 -1.20 -9.00
CA ALA A 110 11.14 -1.03 -8.09
C ALA A 110 11.15 0.37 -7.48
N ASN A 111 11.76 0.51 -6.29
CA ASN A 111 12.01 1.76 -5.58
C ASN A 111 10.77 2.65 -5.35
N LEU A 112 9.62 2.03 -5.11
CA LEU A 112 8.44 2.75 -4.68
C LEU A 112 8.42 2.89 -3.16
N SER A 113 8.19 4.11 -2.68
CA SER A 113 7.69 4.34 -1.33
C SER A 113 6.17 4.53 -1.36
N ILE A 114 5.50 4.10 -0.29
CA ILE A 114 4.09 4.41 -0.03
C ILE A 114 3.92 5.34 1.18
N ASP A 115 5.02 5.88 1.70
CA ASP A 115 5.01 6.77 2.87
C ASP A 115 4.10 7.98 2.61
N GLY A 116 3.37 8.38 3.65
CA GLY A 116 2.36 9.44 3.55
C GLY A 116 1.04 9.02 2.88
N THR A 117 0.92 7.77 2.41
CA THR A 117 -0.37 7.24 1.96
C THR A 117 -1.29 7.06 3.15
N LYS A 118 -2.47 7.68 3.08
CA LYS A 118 -3.54 7.56 4.07
C LYS A 118 -4.49 6.45 3.70
N PHE A 119 -4.93 5.70 4.69
CA PHE A 119 -5.86 4.59 4.63
C PHE A 119 -7.02 4.90 5.57
N ASN A 120 -8.23 5.03 5.04
CA ASN A 120 -9.41 5.35 5.84
C ASN A 120 -10.39 4.19 5.77
N ARG A 121 -10.91 3.76 6.92
CA ARG A 121 -11.96 2.74 6.96
C ARG A 121 -13.22 3.28 6.30
N LEU A 122 -13.91 2.42 5.56
CA LEU A 122 -15.20 2.73 4.95
C LEU A 122 -16.32 2.06 5.74
N ASP A 123 -17.39 2.81 5.98
CA ASP A 123 -18.64 2.29 6.53
C ASP A 123 -19.55 1.92 5.36
N LEU A 124 -19.56 0.63 5.02
CA LEU A 124 -20.33 0.04 3.90
C LEU A 124 -21.26 -1.07 4.42
#